data_AF-A0A6I2KUX1-F1
#
_entry.id   AF-A0A6I2KUX1-F1
#
_cell.length_a   1.000
_cell.length_b   1.000
_cell.length_c   1.000
_cell.angle_alpha   90.00
_cell.angle_beta   90.00
_cell.angle_gamma   90.00
#
_symmetry.space_group_name_H-M   'P 1'
#
loop_
_entity.id
_entity.type
_entity.pdbx_description
1 polymer ?
#
loop_
_entity_poly.entity_id
_entity_poly.type
_entity_poly.pdbx_seq_one_letter_code
_entity_poly.pdbx_strand_id
1 'polypeptide(L)' 'MASEKASKFILVAAMVAVVLGVLGYVVVFYHNYTGCQQLEAEAAKNGKPMSCAEIKEAAKARRN' A
#
# COMPACT_ATOMS: atom_id res chain seq x y z
N MET A 1 -5.34 22.09 -36.02
CA MET A 1 -4.99 20.70 -35.62
C MET A 1 -4.02 20.58 -34.42
N ALA A 2 -3.36 21.65 -33.94
CA ALA A 2 -2.43 21.56 -32.78
C ALA A 2 -3.13 21.39 -31.42
N SER A 3 -4.29 22.02 -31.22
CA SER A 3 -5.06 21.96 -29.97
C SER A 3 -5.61 20.56 -29.67
N GLU A 4 -6.11 19.85 -30.69
CA GLU A 4 -6.72 18.53 -30.50
C GLU A 4 -5.69 17.45 -30.13
N LYS A 5 -4.46 17.54 -30.67
CA LYS A 5 -3.37 16.64 -30.28
C LYS A 5 -2.94 16.87 -28.84
N ALA A 6 -2.78 18.14 -28.42
CA ALA A 6 -2.40 18.47 -27.05
C ALA A 6 -3.44 17.98 -26.02
N SER A 7 -4.73 18.18 -26.30
CA SER A 7 -5.80 17.69 -25.42
C SER A 7 -5.80 16.17 -25.28
N LYS A 8 -5.58 15.43 -26.38
CA LYS A 8 -5.49 13.96 -26.35
C LYS A 8 -4.30 13.48 -25.51
N PHE A 9 -3.14 14.14 -25.63
CA PHE A 9 -1.96 13.82 -24.80
C PHE A 9 -2.19 14.08 -23.31
N ILE A 10 -2.81 15.20 -22.95
CA ILE A 10 -3.12 15.52 -21.54
C ILE A 10 -4.09 14.49 -20.96
N LEU A 11 -5.09 14.08 -21.74
CA LEU A 11 -6.12 13.14 -21.29
C LEU A 11 -5.53 11.74 -21.07
N VAL A 12 -4.65 11.29 -21.97
CA VAL A 12 -3.89 10.04 -21.79
C VAL A 12 -2.97 10.12 -20.57
N ALA A 13 -2.24 11.22 -20.40
CA ALA A 13 -1.36 11.42 -19.24
C ALA A 13 -2.16 11.39 -17.92
N ALA A 14 -3.33 12.02 -17.88
CA ALA A 14 -4.22 12.02 -16.72
C ALA A 14 -4.73 10.60 -16.40
N MET A 15 -5.12 9.81 -17.40
CA MET A 15 -5.51 8.42 -17.22
C MET A 15 -4.37 7.57 -16.64
N VAL A 16 -3.15 7.73 -17.17
CA VAL A 16 -1.97 7.01 -16.67
C VAL A 16 -1.67 7.41 -15.22
N ALA A 17 -1.73 8.70 -14.89
CA ALA A 17 -1.50 9.18 -13.53
C ALA A 17 -2.48 8.58 -12.51
N VAL A 18 -3.76 8.47 -12.87
CA VAL A 18 -4.78 7.85 -12.00
C VAL A 18 -4.48 6.37 -11.78
N VAL A 19 -4.15 5.62 -12.84
CA VAL A 19 -3.83 4.18 -12.74
C VAL A 19 -2.59 3.97 -11.86
N LEU A 20 -1.53 4.76 -12.08
CA LEU A 20 -0.31 4.68 -11.27
C LEU A 20 -0.57 5.06 -9.80
N GLY A 21 -1.45 6.04 -9.54
CA GLY A 21 -1.87 6.40 -8.19
C GLY A 21 -2.56 5.26 -7.45
N VAL A 22 -3.50 4.57 -8.12
CA VAL A 22 -4.20 3.41 -7.55
C VAL A 22 -3.22 2.25 -7.30
N LEU A 23 -2.34 1.95 -8.26
CA LEU A 23 -1.33 0.91 -8.10
C LEU A 23 -0.37 1.23 -6.94
N GLY A 24 0.09 2.47 -6.82
CA GLY A 24 0.92 2.91 -5.70
C GLY A 24 0.24 2.74 -4.35
N TYR A 25 -1.05 3.11 -4.24
CA TYR A 25 -1.84 2.90 -3.03
C TYR A 25 -1.96 1.42 -2.68
N VAL A 26 -2.30 0.57 -3.65
CA VAL A 26 -2.41 -0.88 -3.47
C VAL A 26 -1.08 -1.49 -3.06
N VAL A 27 0.05 -1.08 -3.66
CA VAL A 27 1.39 -1.58 -3.30
C VAL A 27 1.77 -1.19 -1.87
N VAL A 28 1.54 0.06 -1.47
CA VAL A 28 1.81 0.51 -0.09
C VAL A 28 0.95 -0.22 0.94
N PHE A 29 -0.32 -0.44 0.60
CA PHE A 29 -1.22 -1.24 1.44
C PHE A 29 -0.76 -2.70 1.49
N TYR A 30 -0.44 -3.30 0.35
CA TYR A 30 0.01 -4.68 0.26
C TYR A 30 1.31 -4.90 1.06
N HIS A 31 2.29 -3.98 0.99
CA HIS A 31 3.49 -4.04 1.81
C HIS A 31 3.20 -3.92 3.32
N ASN A 32 2.24 -3.07 3.70
CA ASN A 32 1.79 -2.97 5.09
C ASN A 32 1.10 -4.26 5.57
N TYR A 33 0.36 -4.94 4.69
CA TYR A 33 -0.33 -6.19 5.02
C TYR A 33 0.62 -7.40 5.01
N THR A 34 1.53 -7.50 4.03
CA THR A 34 2.50 -8.61 3.94
C THR A 34 3.55 -8.57 5.03
N GLY A 35 4.04 -7.38 5.41
CA GLY A 35 4.94 -7.26 6.56
C GLY A 35 4.26 -7.73 7.85
N CYS A 36 2.97 -7.47 7.96
CA CYS A 36 2.18 -7.85 9.12
C CYS A 36 1.87 -9.36 9.14
N GLN A 37 1.56 -10.00 8.00
CA GLN A 37 1.44 -11.46 7.91
C GLN A 37 2.75 -12.20 8.21
N GLN A 38 3.90 -11.65 7.79
CA GLN A 38 5.19 -12.22 8.21
C GLN A 38 5.35 -12.16 9.72
N LEU A 39 5.02 -11.03 10.35
CA LEU A 39 5.08 -10.87 11.80
C LEU A 39 4.08 -11.78 12.52
N GLU A 40 2.87 -11.98 12.00
CA GLU A 40 1.91 -12.96 12.53
C GLU A 40 2.46 -14.39 12.44
N ALA A 41 3.04 -14.76 11.30
CA ALA A 41 3.64 -16.08 11.10
C ALA A 41 4.86 -16.30 12.01
N GLU A 42 5.66 -15.27 12.25
CA GLU A 42 6.82 -15.32 13.15
C GLU A 42 6.41 -15.35 14.62
N ALA A 43 5.36 -14.61 14.99
CA ALA A 43 4.78 -14.61 16.33
C ALA A 43 4.11 -15.96 16.65
N ALA A 44 3.40 -16.55 15.67
CA ALA A 44 2.87 -17.91 15.77
C ALA A 44 3.98 -18.96 15.94
N LYS A 45 5.11 -18.83 15.21
CA LYS A 45 6.28 -19.71 15.37
C LYS A 45 6.97 -19.57 16.74
N ASN A 46 6.96 -18.36 17.31
CA ASN A 46 7.52 -18.08 18.64
C ASN A 46 6.54 -18.37 19.80
N GLY A 47 5.43 -19.06 19.53
CA GLY A 47 4.45 -19.46 20.56
C GLY A 47 3.57 -18.33 21.11
N LYS A 48 3.58 -17.17 20.44
CA LYS A 48 2.73 -16.01 20.76
C LYS A 48 1.94 -15.60 19.51
N PRO A 49 0.86 -16.32 19.15
CA PRO A 49 0.00 -15.88 18.07
C PRO A 49 -0.61 -14.52 18.47
N MET A 50 -0.20 -13.46 17.79
CA MET A 50 -0.80 -12.13 17.89
C MET A 50 -1.45 -11.82 16.56
N SER A 51 -2.61 -11.18 16.61
CA SER A 51 -3.25 -10.71 15.39
C SER A 51 -2.51 -9.51 14.81
N CYS A 52 -2.58 -9.34 13.49
CA CYS A 52 -2.00 -8.20 12.79
C CYS A 52 -2.43 -6.83 13.36
N ALA A 53 -3.65 -6.76 13.88
CA ALA A 53 -4.17 -5.59 14.57
C ALA A 53 -3.38 -5.28 15.84
N GLU A 54 -3.13 -6.28 16.67
CA GLU A 54 -2.35 -6.14 17.91
C GLU A 54 -0.88 -5.81 17.65
N ILE A 55 -0.28 -6.38 16.60
CA ILE A 55 1.11 -6.06 16.20
C ILE A 55 1.21 -4.59 15.76
N LYS A 56 0.23 -4.11 14.98
CA LYS A 56 0.16 -2.69 14.59
C LYS A 56 -0.06 -1.77 15.80
N GLU A 57 -0.90 -2.17 16.74
CA GLU A 57 -1.16 -1.38 17.95
C GLU A 57 0.09 -1.32 18.83
N ALA A 58 0.76 -2.45 19.05
CA ALA A 58 2.01 -2.51 19.82
C ALA A 58 3.14 -1.71 19.15
N ALA A 59 3.26 -1.76 17.82
CA ALA A 59 4.23 -0.96 17.08
C ALA A 59 3.91 0.54 17.14
N LYS A 60 2.63 0.92 17.10
CA LYS A 60 2.17 2.30 17.28
C LYS A 60 2.42 2.80 18.70
N ALA A 61 2.20 1.96 19.71
CA ALA A 61 2.47 2.25 21.11
C ALA A 61 3.97 2.40 21.42
N ARG A 62 4.84 1.66 20.71
CA ARG A 62 6.31 1.81 20.82
C ARG A 62 6.88 3.02 20.08
N ARG A 63 6.11 3.64 19.19
CA ARG A 63 6.53 4.81 18.39
C ARG A 63 6.15 6.14 19.06
N ASN A 64 5.40 6.09 20.15
CA ASN A 64 5.03 7.23 20.99
C ASN A 64 5.84 7.20 22.29
#